data_AF-G5NLF4-F1
#
_entry.id   AF-G5NLF4-F1
#
_cell.length_a   1.000
_cell.length_b   1.000
_cell.length_c   1.000
_cell.angle_alpha   90.00
_cell.angle_beta   90.00
_cell.angle_gamma   90.00
#
_symmetry.space_group_name_H-M   'P 1'
#
loop_
_entity.id
_entity.type
_entity.pdbx_description
1 polymer ?
#
loop_
_entity_poly.entity_id
_entity_poly.type
_entity_poly.pdbx_seq_one_letter_code
_entity_poly.pdbx_strand_id
1 'polypeptide(L)'
;MDKMHNRIDLDRTSLLAGSIKSSLSVIEGNKSLSGFQEQVYPVVLPVVSTKGGEGKSTKAGNIAGYTADAGLKTLLIDGDYNQPTASSIFKLLYEAPCGLYELLMQTADLSNPESIISRTIIPNLDVIISNDPDDRLSNDMLHARRLPSYAD
;
A
#
# COMPACT_ATOMS: atom_id res chain seq x y z
N MET A 1 -23.08 -4.45 -29.49
CA MET A 1 -23.22 -3.91 -28.11
C MET A 1 -21.82 -3.65 -27.61
N ASP A 2 -21.54 -2.37 -27.42
CA ASP A 2 -20.23 -1.75 -27.33
C ASP A 2 -19.60 -1.99 -25.94
N LYS A 3 -18.42 -2.61 -25.89
CA LYS A 3 -17.65 -2.76 -24.64
C LYS A 3 -16.78 -1.52 -24.49
N MET A 4 -17.24 -0.60 -23.63
CA MET A 4 -16.47 0.55 -23.17
C MET A 4 -15.07 0.11 -22.72
N HIS A 5 -14.09 0.40 -23.56
CA HIS A 5 -12.69 0.38 -23.21
C HIS A 5 -12.44 1.49 -22.20
N ASN A 6 -12.41 1.15 -20.91
CA ASN A 6 -11.85 2.02 -19.90
C ASN A 6 -10.32 1.96 -19.99
N ARG A 7 -9.78 2.51 -21.09
CA ARG A 7 -8.35 2.80 -21.20
C ARG A 7 -8.10 3.98 -20.28
N ILE A 8 -7.28 3.78 -19.25
CA ILE A 8 -6.69 4.86 -18.47
C ILE A 8 -6.08 5.83 -19.50
N ASP A 9 -6.57 7.07 -19.50
CA ASP A 9 -6.10 8.13 -20.40
C ASP A 9 -4.70 8.55 -19.95
N LEU A 10 -3.70 7.82 -20.46
CA LEU A 10 -2.28 7.94 -20.12
C LEU A 10 -1.73 9.38 -20.27
N ASP A 11 -2.34 10.17 -21.15
CA ASP A 11 -1.96 11.57 -21.38
C ASP A 11 -2.40 12.48 -20.22
N ARG A 12 -3.59 12.28 -19.65
CA ARG A 12 -4.04 13.08 -18.49
C ARG A 12 -3.32 12.72 -17.19
N THR A 13 -2.94 11.45 -17.02
CA THR A 13 -2.10 11.02 -15.89
C THR A 13 -0.71 11.66 -15.94
N SER A 14 -0.12 11.81 -17.13
CA SER A 14 1.20 12.42 -17.29
C SER A 14 1.21 13.91 -16.90
N LEU A 15 0.13 14.64 -17.17
CA LEU A 15 -0.03 16.05 -16.82
C LEU A 15 -0.22 16.27 -15.31
N LEU A 16 -1.00 15.40 -14.67
CA LEU A 16 -1.21 15.45 -13.21
C LEU A 16 0.08 15.08 -12.47
N ALA A 17 0.75 14.00 -12.90
CA ALA A 17 2.04 13.58 -12.37
C ALA A 17 3.12 14.67 -12.54
N GLY A 18 3.15 15.34 -13.70
CA GLY A 18 4.05 16.48 -13.94
C GLY A 18 3.82 17.66 -12.98
N SER A 19 2.56 17.99 -12.71
CA SER A 19 2.20 19.07 -11.78
C SER A 19 2.57 18.75 -10.33
N ILE A 20 2.35 17.50 -9.91
CA ILE A 20 2.74 17.00 -8.58
C ILE A 20 4.26 16.99 -8.43
N LYS A 21 4.99 16.49 -9.45
CA LYS A 21 6.45 16.40 -9.45
C LYS A 21 7.12 17.78 -9.44
N SER A 22 6.58 18.74 -10.18
CA SER A 22 7.04 20.14 -10.14
C SER A 22 6.85 20.73 -8.73
N SER A 23 5.71 20.49 -8.10
CA SER A 23 5.42 20.99 -6.74
C SER A 23 6.35 20.36 -5.69
N LEU A 24 6.60 19.05 -5.79
CA LEU A 24 7.56 18.32 -4.94
C LEU A 24 8.99 18.85 -5.10
N SER A 25 9.44 19.13 -6.34
CA SER A 25 10.81 19.62 -6.59
C SER A 25 11.08 21.00 -5.98
N VAL A 26 10.09 21.89 -5.95
CA VAL A 26 10.18 23.20 -5.28
C VAL A 26 10.29 23.02 -3.76
N ILE A 27 9.53 22.07 -3.20
CA ILE A 27 9.59 21.72 -1.79
C ILE A 27 10.98 21.15 -1.43
N GLU A 28 11.52 20.23 -2.23
CA GLU A 28 12.85 19.65 -2.04
C GLU A 28 13.97 20.69 -2.14
N GLY A 29 13.89 21.60 -3.12
CA GLY A 29 14.84 22.71 -3.27
C GLY A 29 14.87 23.64 -2.05
N ASN A 30 13.71 23.90 -1.45
CA ASN A 30 13.61 24.71 -0.22
C ASN A 30 14.10 23.95 1.03
N LYS A 31 14.03 22.62 1.07
CA LYS A 31 14.56 21.80 2.19
C LYS A 31 16.08 21.80 2.26
N SER A 32 16.78 21.89 1.13
CA SER A 32 18.25 21.96 1.11
C SER A 32 18.80 23.26 1.73
N LEU A 33 17.99 24.32 1.82
CA LEU A 33 18.42 25.63 2.32
C LEU A 33 18.28 25.78 3.85
N SER A 34 17.59 24.87 4.55
CA SER A 34 17.26 25.03 5.97
C SER A 34 18.15 24.25 6.94
N GLY A 35 19.01 23.33 6.48
CA GLY A 35 19.95 22.59 7.36
C GLY A 35 19.29 21.65 8.38
N PHE A 36 17.96 21.53 8.38
CA PHE A 36 17.21 20.61 9.21
C PHE A 36 16.83 19.37 8.39
N GLN A 37 17.25 18.18 8.83
CA GLN A 37 16.61 16.95 8.39
C GLN A 37 15.19 16.94 8.97
N GLU A 38 14.20 17.29 8.15
CA GLU A 38 12.81 17.13 8.51
C GLU A 38 12.53 15.63 8.75
N GLN A 39 12.05 15.29 9.94
CA GLN A 39 11.51 13.97 10.23
C GLN A 39 10.27 13.77 9.34
N VAL A 40 10.44 13.08 8.21
CA VAL A 40 9.34 12.75 7.31
C VAL A 40 8.63 11.53 7.87
N TYR A 41 7.50 11.76 8.52
CA TYR A 41 6.59 10.67 8.89
C TYR A 41 5.87 10.14 7.65
N PRO A 42 5.65 8.83 7.53
CA PRO A 42 4.84 8.29 6.45
C PRO A 42 3.40 8.83 6.56
N VAL A 43 2.83 9.25 5.44
CA VAL A 43 1.41 9.60 5.36
C VAL A 43 0.61 8.31 5.25
N VAL A 44 -0.27 8.04 6.21
CA VAL A 44 -1.14 6.86 6.20
C VAL A 44 -2.54 7.26 5.77
N LEU A 45 -3.04 6.65 4.68
CA LEU A 45 -4.37 6.91 4.14
C LEU A 45 -5.24 5.64 4.20
N PRO A 46 -6.12 5.50 5.21
CA PRO A 46 -7.07 4.40 5.25
C PRO A 46 -8.16 4.60 4.20
N VAL A 47 -8.41 3.57 3.39
CA VAL A 47 -9.51 3.55 2.40
C VAL A 47 -10.56 2.55 2.85
N VAL A 48 -11.66 3.06 3.41
CA VAL A 48 -12.76 2.25 3.97
C VAL A 48 -14.09 2.63 3.34
N SER A 49 -15.04 1.68 3.30
CA SER A 49 -16.40 1.91 2.81
C SER A 49 -17.41 1.15 3.66
N THR A 50 -18.68 1.60 3.66
CA THR A 50 -19.73 1.01 4.50
C THR A 50 -20.40 -0.19 3.85
N LYS A 51 -20.20 -0.40 2.54
CA LYS A 51 -20.72 -1.55 1.80
C LYS A 51 -19.63 -2.21 0.94
N GLY A 52 -19.78 -3.51 0.72
CA GLY A 52 -19.01 -4.25 -0.28
C GLY A 52 -19.34 -3.78 -1.70
N GLY A 53 -18.37 -3.85 -2.61
CA GLY A 53 -18.58 -3.53 -4.02
C GLY A 53 -18.57 -2.05 -4.42
N GLU A 54 -18.34 -1.10 -3.50
CA GLU A 54 -18.29 0.34 -3.80
C GLU A 54 -16.99 0.80 -4.50
N GLY A 55 -16.14 -0.15 -4.91
CA GLY A 55 -14.87 0.12 -5.58
C GLY A 55 -13.76 0.61 -4.66
N LYS A 56 -13.85 0.34 -3.34
CA LYS A 56 -12.83 0.71 -2.34
C LYS A 56 -11.42 0.26 -2.73
N SER A 57 -11.26 -1.02 -3.07
CA SER A 57 -9.97 -1.63 -3.44
C SER A 57 -9.44 -1.05 -4.76
N THR A 58 -10.34 -0.81 -5.72
CA THR A 58 -9.99 -0.13 -6.98
C THR A 58 -9.49 1.29 -6.74
N LYS A 59 -10.16 2.06 -5.87
CA LYS A 59 -9.74 3.42 -5.51
C LYS A 59 -8.40 3.42 -4.78
N ALA A 60 -8.21 2.49 -3.83
CA ALA A 60 -6.94 2.33 -3.13
C ALA A 60 -5.80 2.01 -4.09
N GLY A 61 -6.00 1.06 -5.01
CA GLY A 61 -5.03 0.74 -6.06
C GLY A 61 -4.71 1.94 -6.95
N ASN A 62 -5.72 2.68 -7.42
CA ASN A 62 -5.50 3.88 -8.24
C ASN A 62 -4.72 4.97 -7.49
N ILE A 63 -5.07 5.25 -6.23
CA ILE A 63 -4.32 6.21 -5.41
C ILE A 63 -2.87 5.77 -5.27
N ALA A 64 -2.63 4.49 -4.96
CA ALA A 64 -1.28 3.97 -4.80
C ALA A 64 -0.46 4.03 -6.10
N GLY A 65 -1.07 3.70 -7.24
CA GLY A 65 -0.45 3.85 -8.56
C GLY A 65 -0.10 5.29 -8.88
N TYR A 66 -1.00 6.24 -8.60
CA TYR A 66 -0.75 7.67 -8.86
C TYR A 66 0.33 8.26 -7.96
N THR A 67 0.39 7.88 -6.68
CA THR A 67 1.44 8.37 -5.78
C THR A 67 2.80 7.79 -6.18
N ALA A 68 2.86 6.52 -6.59
CA ALA A 68 4.07 5.89 -7.08
C ALA A 68 4.58 6.52 -8.38
N ASP A 69 3.69 6.79 -9.33
CA ASP A 69 3.99 7.47 -10.60
C ASP A 69 4.47 8.93 -10.38
N ALA A 70 3.95 9.59 -9.35
CA ALA A 70 4.43 10.90 -8.90
C ALA A 70 5.83 10.87 -8.25
N GLY A 71 6.44 9.69 -8.11
CA GLY A 71 7.78 9.50 -7.55
C GLY A 71 7.81 9.25 -6.04
N LEU A 72 6.66 9.07 -5.39
CA LEU A 72 6.59 8.77 -3.97
C LEU A 72 6.77 7.27 -3.72
N LYS A 73 7.62 6.92 -2.75
CA LYS A 73 7.67 5.54 -2.23
C LYS A 73 6.33 5.21 -1.60
N THR A 74 5.61 4.27 -2.21
CA THR A 74 4.24 3.92 -1.86
C THR A 74 4.18 2.46 -1.46
N LEU A 75 3.58 2.20 -0.31
CA LEU A 75 3.27 0.85 0.15
C LEU A 75 1.75 0.69 0.23
N LEU A 76 1.19 -0.19 -0.59
CA LEU A 76 -0.22 -0.58 -0.49
C LEU A 76 -0.35 -1.75 0.50
N ILE A 77 -1.25 -1.62 1.48
CA ILE A 77 -1.56 -2.71 2.41
C ILE A 77 -3.00 -3.14 2.14
N ASP A 78 -3.20 -4.36 1.66
CA ASP A 78 -4.54 -4.89 1.42
C ASP A 78 -5.10 -5.50 2.70
N GLY A 79 -5.97 -4.77 3.38
CA GLY A 79 -6.59 -5.19 4.65
C GLY A 79 -7.82 -6.10 4.51
N ASP A 80 -8.20 -6.50 3.30
CA ASP A 80 -9.41 -7.29 3.04
C ASP A 80 -9.05 -8.75 2.71
N TYR A 81 -8.70 -9.54 3.74
CA TYR A 81 -8.31 -10.96 3.56
C TYR A 81 -9.45 -11.80 2.97
N ASN A 82 -10.71 -11.42 3.22
CA ASN A 82 -11.89 -12.10 2.66
C ASN A 82 -11.98 -11.94 1.14
N GLN A 83 -11.51 -10.81 0.61
CA GLN A 83 -11.55 -10.48 -0.81
C GLN A 83 -10.30 -9.65 -1.20
N PRO A 84 -9.13 -10.29 -1.38
CA PRO A 84 -7.82 -9.65 -1.61
C PRO A 84 -7.73 -8.97 -2.99
N THR A 85 -8.55 -7.94 -3.16
CA THR A 85 -8.79 -7.28 -4.44
C THR A 85 -7.76 -6.20 -4.69
N ALA A 86 -7.27 -5.51 -3.64
CA ALA A 86 -6.33 -4.41 -3.84
C ALA A 86 -4.94 -4.93 -4.20
N SER A 87 -4.50 -6.00 -3.54
CA SER A 87 -3.22 -6.66 -3.74
C SER A 87 -3.11 -7.41 -5.07
N SER A 88 -4.23 -7.76 -5.71
CA SER A 88 -4.27 -8.44 -7.01
C SER A 88 -4.36 -7.50 -8.22
N ILE A 89 -4.50 -6.18 -8.02
CA ILE A 89 -4.57 -5.19 -9.12
C ILE A 89 -3.26 -5.14 -9.90
N PHE A 90 -2.13 -5.28 -9.21
CA PHE A 90 -0.80 -5.15 -9.79
C PHE A 90 -0.12 -6.51 -9.90
N LYS A 91 0.56 -6.75 -11.02
CA LYS A 91 1.42 -7.93 -11.15
C LYS A 91 2.63 -7.78 -10.22
N LEU A 92 3.03 -8.89 -9.62
CA LEU A 92 4.22 -8.95 -8.77
C LEU A 92 5.45 -9.37 -9.59
N LEU A 93 6.58 -8.71 -9.35
CA LEU A 93 7.91 -9.18 -9.74
C LEU A 93 8.46 -10.16 -8.71
N TYR A 94 8.07 -9.96 -7.46
CA TYR A 94 8.44 -10.78 -6.32
C TYR A 94 7.27 -10.81 -5.34
N GLU A 95 6.89 -12.01 -4.92
CA GLU A 95 5.90 -12.22 -3.88
C GLU A 95 6.62 -12.67 -2.61
N ALA A 96 6.41 -11.91 -1.54
CA ALA A 96 6.98 -12.19 -0.24
C ALA A 96 6.25 -13.40 0.40
N PRO A 97 6.97 -14.22 1.19
CA PRO A 97 6.37 -15.39 1.84
C PRO A 97 5.35 -15.05 2.93
N CYS A 98 5.39 -13.83 3.50
CA CYS A 98 4.44 -13.34 4.49
C CYS A 98 3.57 -12.20 3.92
N GLY A 99 2.43 -11.97 4.55
CA GLY A 99 1.50 -10.89 4.20
C GLY A 99 0.78 -10.30 5.42
N LEU A 100 -0.47 -9.90 5.22
CA LEU A 100 -1.32 -9.31 6.25
C LEU A 100 -1.46 -10.19 7.51
N TYR A 101 -1.58 -11.51 7.37
CA TYR A 101 -1.75 -12.41 8.51
C TYR A 101 -0.56 -12.31 9.47
N GLU A 102 0.66 -12.51 8.98
CA GLU A 102 1.87 -12.47 9.80
C GLU A 102 2.16 -11.07 10.33
N LEU A 103 1.78 -10.03 9.57
CA LEU A 103 1.85 -8.64 10.03
C LEU A 103 0.98 -8.44 11.28
N LEU A 104 -0.28 -8.87 11.22
CA LEU A 104 -1.24 -8.66 12.30
C LEU A 104 -0.97 -9.55 13.51
N MET A 105 -0.48 -10.77 13.30
CA MET A 105 -0.08 -11.70 14.36
C MET A 105 1.29 -11.40 14.95
N GLN A 106 2.02 -10.41 14.42
CA GLN A 106 3.37 -10.04 14.85
C GLN A 106 4.37 -11.21 14.75
N THR A 107 4.18 -12.07 13.76
CA THR A 107 5.06 -13.21 13.49
C THR A 107 6.02 -12.94 12.33
N ALA A 108 5.82 -11.85 11.58
CA ALA A 108 6.76 -11.42 10.54
C ALA A 108 8.03 -10.77 11.13
N ASP A 109 9.18 -11.10 10.56
CA ASP A 109 10.45 -10.45 10.86
C ASP A 109 10.56 -9.11 10.13
N LEU A 110 10.21 -8.01 10.80
CA LEU A 110 10.28 -6.67 10.22
C LEU A 110 11.71 -6.16 9.98
N SER A 111 12.74 -6.86 10.48
CA SER A 111 14.14 -6.56 10.14
C SER A 111 14.54 -7.05 8.75
N ASN A 112 13.73 -7.93 8.15
CA ASN A 112 13.88 -8.45 6.80
C ASN A 112 12.68 -8.08 5.91
N PRO A 113 12.66 -6.88 5.29
CA PRO A 113 11.52 -6.42 4.50
C PRO A 113 11.11 -7.35 3.36
N GLU A 114 12.04 -8.08 2.73
CA GLU A 114 11.73 -9.02 1.66
C GLU A 114 10.89 -10.22 2.14
N SER A 115 10.78 -10.46 3.46
CA SER A 115 9.90 -11.51 3.98
C SER A 115 8.43 -11.13 3.95
N ILE A 116 8.09 -9.84 3.91
CA ILE A 116 6.70 -9.34 4.06
C ILE A 116 6.26 -8.35 2.97
N ILE A 117 7.20 -7.65 2.34
CA ILE A 117 6.93 -6.67 1.29
C ILE A 117 7.12 -7.34 -0.08
N SER A 118 6.02 -7.48 -0.81
CA SER A 118 6.02 -7.92 -2.20
C SER A 118 6.28 -6.75 -3.14
N ARG A 119 7.04 -6.98 -4.21
CA ARG A 119 7.41 -5.93 -5.18
C ARG A 119 6.54 -6.02 -6.41
N THR A 120 5.89 -4.93 -6.79
CA THR A 120 5.06 -4.88 -7.99
C THR A 120 5.88 -4.58 -9.24
N ILE A 121 5.29 -4.74 -10.42
CA ILE A 121 5.88 -4.27 -11.69
C ILE A 121 5.91 -2.75 -11.82
N ILE A 122 5.21 -2.02 -10.94
CA ILE A 122 5.12 -0.56 -10.98
C ILE A 122 6.25 0.01 -10.11
N PRO A 123 7.16 0.84 -10.68
CA PRO A 123 8.22 1.47 -9.89
C PRO A 123 7.67 2.27 -8.72
N ASN A 124 8.38 2.25 -7.58
CA ASN A 124 8.00 2.92 -6.33
C ASN A 124 6.71 2.42 -5.66
N LEU A 125 6.10 1.34 -6.17
CA LEU A 125 4.92 0.73 -5.58
C LEU A 125 5.22 -0.70 -5.11
N ASP A 126 5.18 -0.87 -3.80
CA ASP A 126 5.25 -2.17 -3.15
C ASP A 126 3.91 -2.50 -2.48
N VAL A 127 3.72 -3.77 -2.13
CA VAL A 127 2.47 -4.24 -1.53
C VAL A 127 2.73 -5.23 -0.38
N ILE A 128 2.00 -5.08 0.72
CA ILE A 128 1.76 -6.18 1.65
C ILE A 128 0.46 -6.84 1.21
N ILE A 129 0.57 -8.06 0.71
CA ILE A 129 -0.57 -8.82 0.18
C ILE A 129 -1.54 -9.18 1.31
N SER A 130 -2.83 -9.24 0.99
CA SER A 130 -3.79 -9.88 1.89
C SER A 130 -3.62 -11.39 1.75
N ASN A 131 -3.16 -12.04 2.82
CA ASN A 131 -3.13 -13.49 2.94
C ASN A 131 -3.92 -13.91 4.19
N ASP A 132 -4.45 -15.12 4.14
CA ASP A 132 -4.95 -15.88 5.29
C ASP A 132 -4.91 -17.36 4.89
N PRO A 133 -3.71 -17.97 4.87
CA PRO A 133 -3.51 -19.29 4.25
C PRO A 133 -4.37 -20.38 4.88
N ASP A 134 -4.74 -20.22 6.16
CA ASP A 134 -5.52 -21.19 6.92
C ASP A 134 -6.96 -20.74 7.22
N ASP A 135 -7.41 -19.59 6.69
CA ASP A 135 -8.72 -18.96 7.01
C ASP A 135 -8.92 -18.77 8.52
N ARG A 136 -7.85 -18.35 9.21
CA ARG A 136 -7.79 -18.24 10.67
C ARG A 136 -7.72 -16.81 11.16
N LEU A 137 -7.45 -15.83 10.30
CA LEU A 137 -7.20 -14.47 10.74
C LEU A 137 -8.34 -13.91 11.61
N SER A 138 -9.60 -14.18 11.23
CA SER A 138 -10.77 -13.85 12.07
C SER A 138 -10.71 -14.44 13.47
N ASN A 139 -10.45 -15.74 13.57
CA ASN A 139 -10.44 -16.47 14.83
C ASN A 139 -9.23 -16.10 15.67
N ASP A 140 -8.05 -15.99 15.07
CA ASP A 140 -6.81 -15.69 15.75
C ASP A 140 -6.81 -14.25 16.27
N MET A 141 -7.36 -13.28 15.52
CA MET A 141 -7.51 -11.90 16.01
C MET A 141 -8.45 -11.77 17.22
N LEU A 142 -9.48 -12.61 17.33
CA LEU A 142 -10.33 -12.63 18.53
C LEU A 142 -9.56 -13.06 19.78
N HIS A 143 -8.56 -13.94 19.61
CA HIS A 143 -7.72 -14.48 20.69
C HIS A 143 -6.38 -13.74 20.85
N ALA A 144 -6.01 -12.88 19.89
CA ALA A 144 -4.77 -12.09 19.90
C ALA A 144 -4.67 -11.13 21.10
N ARG A 145 -5.76 -10.96 21.87
CA ARG A 145 -5.72 -10.26 23.16
C ARG A 145 -5.17 -11.18 24.27
N ARG A 146 -3.85 -11.36 24.27
CA ARG A 146 -3.07 -11.49 25.49
C ARG A 146 -1.71 -10.82 25.28
N LEU A 147 -1.69 -9.50 25.43
CA LEU A 147 -0.43 -8.80 25.68
C LEU A 147 0.18 -9.43 26.94
N PRO A 148 1.43 -9.90 26.93
CA PRO A 148 2.20 -9.91 28.16
C PRO A 148 2.18 -8.47 28.66
N SER A 149 1.61 -8.26 29.84
CA SER A 149 1.89 -7.06 30.62
C SER A 149 3.41 -6.92 30.66
N TYR A 150 3.92 -5.74 30.31
CA TYR A 150 5.29 -5.36 30.65
C TYR A 150 5.53 -5.73 32.11
N ALA A 151 6.32 -6.78 32.32
CA ALA A 151 6.94 -7.12 33.58
C ALA A 151 8.44 -6.99 33.31
N ASP A 152 8.93 -5.78 33.54
CA ASP A 152 10.24 -5.44 34.12
C ASP A 152 10.21 -3.96 34.52
#